data_AF-A0A4S0RHS7-F1
#
_entry.id   AF-A0A4S0RHS7-F1
#
_cell.length_a   1.000
_cell.length_b   1.000
_cell.length_c   1.000
_cell.angle_alpha   90.00
_cell.angle_beta   90.00
_cell.angle_gamma   90.00
#
_symmetry.space_group_name_H-M   'P 1'
#
loop_
_entity.id
_entity.type
_entity.pdbx_description
1 polymer ?
#
loop_
_entity_poly.entity_id
_entity_poly.type
_entity_poly.pdbx_seq_one_letter_code
_entity_poly.pdbx_strand_id
1 'polypeptide(L)'
;GQWVLGAAPDNWAEQLNSVVAVACMTGLGALTLSLHHLQAQIELKAETLTDPLTGLMNRRALNELYGDRSFGPFMAVAMFDLDHFKTTNDVFGHPVGDQVLCRFAAVIRKYGRTGVDAFRLGGEEFALVMS
;
A
#
# COMPACT_ATOMS: atom_id res chain seq x y z
N GLY A 1 0.59 -72.63 33.94
CA GLY A 1 -0.18 -71.42 34.27
C GLY A 1 -0.57 -70.74 32.99
N GLN A 2 -1.86 -70.52 32.75
CA GLN A 2 -2.34 -69.76 31.60
C GLN A 2 -2.07 -68.27 31.84
N TRP A 3 -1.36 -67.62 30.93
CA TRP A 3 -1.22 -66.16 30.92
C TRP A 3 -2.49 -65.58 30.31
N VAL A 4 -3.30 -64.92 31.15
CA VAL A 4 -4.46 -64.14 30.71
C VAL A 4 -4.01 -62.69 30.62
N LEU A 5 -4.03 -62.12 29.42
CA LEU A 5 -3.80 -60.69 29.19
C LEU A 5 -5.02 -59.93 29.75
N GLY A 6 -4.86 -59.34 30.94
CA GLY A 6 -5.96 -58.75 31.73
C GLY A 6 -6.36 -57.32 31.37
N ALA A 7 -5.73 -56.69 30.37
CA ALA A 7 -6.14 -55.36 29.89
C ALA A 7 -5.63 -55.12 28.46
N ALA A 8 -6.39 -54.37 27.67
CA ALA A 8 -5.91 -53.83 26.40
C ALA A 8 -4.75 -52.83 26.69
N PRO A 9 -3.71 -52.76 25.84
CA PRO A 9 -2.64 -51.79 26.01
C PRO A 9 -3.20 -50.36 25.91
N ASP A 10 -2.71 -49.45 26.76
CA ASP A 10 -3.17 -48.05 26.77
C ASP A 10 -2.83 -47.33 25.45
N ASN A 11 -3.83 -46.69 24.84
CA ASN A 11 -3.72 -45.96 23.57
C ASN A 11 -3.05 -44.57 23.73
N TRP A 12 -2.08 -44.44 24.62
CA TRP A 12 -1.40 -43.16 24.93
C TRP A 12 -0.76 -42.54 23.68
N ALA A 13 -0.25 -43.36 22.76
CA ALA A 13 0.35 -42.93 21.51
C ALA A 13 -0.70 -42.33 20.55
N GLU A 14 -1.92 -42.90 20.49
CA GLU A 14 -3.01 -42.36 19.66
C GLU A 14 -3.52 -41.02 20.21
N GLN A 15 -3.60 -40.90 21.53
CA GLN A 15 -3.97 -39.64 22.19
C GLN A 15 -2.92 -38.56 21.92
N LEU A 16 -1.64 -38.88 22.08
CA LEU A 16 -0.54 -37.97 21.77
C LEU A 16 -0.59 -37.52 20.30
N ASN A 17 -0.76 -38.47 19.37
CA ASN A 17 -0.82 -38.20 17.95
C ASN A 17 -2.01 -37.29 17.59
N SER A 18 -3.16 -37.53 18.23
CA SER A 18 -4.38 -36.71 18.02
C SER A 18 -4.19 -35.28 18.51
N VAL A 19 -3.56 -35.08 19.68
CA VAL A 19 -3.29 -33.74 20.24
C VAL A 19 -2.32 -32.97 19.34
N VAL A 20 -1.24 -33.63 18.91
CA VAL A 20 -0.25 -33.02 17.99
C VAL A 20 -0.91 -32.65 16.66
N ALA A 21 -1.73 -33.54 16.10
CA ALA A 21 -2.43 -33.27 14.84
C ALA A 21 -3.35 -32.05 14.95
N VAL A 22 -4.13 -31.92 16.03
CA VAL A 22 -5.00 -30.76 16.26
C VAL A 22 -4.20 -29.48 16.41
N ALA A 23 -3.10 -29.50 17.18
CA ALA A 23 -2.22 -28.35 17.37
C ALA A 23 -1.56 -27.90 16.04
N CYS A 24 -1.16 -28.84 15.19
CA CYS A 24 -0.62 -28.53 13.87
C CYS A 24 -1.69 -27.92 12.95
N MET A 25 -2.90 -28.46 12.93
CA MET A 25 -3.99 -27.93 12.09
C MET A 25 -4.38 -26.51 12.48
N THR A 26 -4.49 -26.21 13.78
CA THR A 26 -4.80 -24.85 14.24
C THR A 26 -3.66 -23.89 13.92
N GLY A 27 -2.41 -24.32 14.10
CA GLY A 27 -1.23 -23.53 13.73
C GLY A 27 -1.16 -23.21 12.22
N LEU A 28 -1.37 -24.21 11.36
CA LEU A 28 -1.41 -24.04 9.91
C LEU A 28 -2.57 -23.14 9.47
N GLY A 29 -3.74 -23.30 10.08
CA GLY A 29 -4.90 -22.45 9.81
C GLY A 29 -4.64 -20.99 10.16
N ALA A 30 -4.07 -20.73 11.34
CA ALA A 30 -3.72 -19.38 11.78
C ALA A 30 -2.66 -18.74 10.86
N LEU A 31 -1.63 -19.49 10.45
CA LEU A 31 -0.61 -19.02 9.53
C LEU A 31 -1.22 -18.66 8.16
N THR A 32 -2.06 -19.55 7.61
CA THR A 32 -2.71 -19.35 6.31
C THR A 32 -3.57 -18.09 6.31
N LEU A 33 -4.37 -17.88 7.37
CA LEU A 33 -5.21 -16.69 7.50
C LEU A 33 -4.37 -15.42 7.62
N SER A 34 -3.29 -15.45 8.41
CA SER A 34 -2.36 -14.33 8.55
C SER A 34 -1.75 -13.95 7.20
N LEU A 35 -1.23 -14.93 6.45
CA LEU A 35 -0.69 -14.71 5.11
C LEU A 35 -1.72 -14.13 4.14
N HIS A 36 -2.95 -14.64 4.16
CA HIS A 36 -4.04 -14.12 3.33
C HIS A 36 -4.37 -12.66 3.68
N HIS A 37 -4.35 -12.30 4.96
CA HIS A 37 -4.56 -10.92 5.39
C HIS A 37 -3.44 -9.99 4.92
N LEU A 38 -2.18 -10.42 5.03
CA LEU A 38 -1.04 -9.67 4.50
C LEU A 38 -1.16 -9.46 2.99
N GLN A 39 -1.52 -10.51 2.24
CA GLN A 39 -1.63 -10.43 0.79
C GLN A 39 -2.75 -9.49 0.33
N ALA A 40 -3.92 -9.55 0.96
CA ALA A 40 -5.01 -8.62 0.68
C ALA A 40 -4.62 -7.16 0.98
N GLN A 41 -3.84 -6.90 2.03
CA GLN A 41 -3.33 -5.55 2.31
C GLN A 41 -2.33 -5.07 1.26
N ILE A 42 -1.51 -5.98 0.73
CA ILE A 42 -0.56 -5.67 -0.35
C ILE A 42 -1.34 -5.34 -1.63
N GLU A 43 -2.34 -6.14 -2.00
CA GLU A 43 -3.17 -5.93 -3.18
C GLU A 43 -3.95 -4.60 -3.10
N LEU A 44 -4.55 -4.30 -1.95
CA LEU A 44 -5.24 -3.02 -1.73
C LEU A 44 -4.31 -1.81 -1.88
N LYS A 45 -3.04 -1.96 -1.50
CA LYS A 45 -2.00 -0.93 -1.68
C LYS A 45 -1.45 -0.91 -3.10
N ALA A 46 -1.51 -2.03 -3.83
CA ALA A 46 -0.89 -2.21 -5.12
C ALA A 46 -1.72 -1.63 -6.28
N GLU A 47 -2.96 -1.20 -6.08
CA GLU A 47 -3.87 -0.86 -7.19
C GLU A 47 -4.34 0.60 -7.26
N THR A 48 -3.61 1.54 -6.66
CA THR A 48 -3.95 2.97 -6.80
C THR A 48 -2.88 3.71 -7.59
N LEU A 49 -3.29 4.28 -8.73
CA LEU A 49 -2.51 5.24 -9.51
C LEU A 49 -2.76 6.69 -9.07
N THR A 50 -3.61 6.87 -8.06
CA THR A 50 -4.00 8.17 -7.51
C THR A 50 -3.48 8.34 -6.10
N ASP A 51 -3.03 9.55 -5.77
CA ASP A 51 -2.73 9.96 -4.41
C ASP A 51 -4.03 10.15 -3.61
N PRO A 52 -4.22 9.44 -2.48
CA PRO A 52 -5.49 9.42 -1.75
C PRO A 52 -5.82 10.75 -1.08
N LEU A 53 -4.83 11.59 -0.78
CA LEU A 53 -5.05 12.89 -0.15
C LEU A 53 -5.50 13.93 -1.17
N THR A 54 -4.74 14.09 -2.25
CA THR A 54 -4.95 15.17 -3.23
C THR A 54 -5.86 14.79 -4.39
N GLY A 55 -6.02 13.50 -4.66
CA GLY A 55 -6.73 12.96 -5.82
C GLY A 55 -6.01 13.15 -7.16
N LEU A 56 -4.75 13.62 -7.15
CA LEU A 56 -3.91 13.62 -8.35
C LEU A 56 -3.37 12.22 -8.64
N MET A 57 -2.75 12.03 -9.80
CA MET A 57 -1.97 10.82 -10.04
C MET A 57 -0.76 10.78 -9.08
N ASN A 58 -0.30 9.58 -8.71
CA ASN A 58 0.84 9.43 -7.81
C ASN A 58 2.16 9.20 -8.58
N ARG A 59 3.28 9.15 -7.86
CA ARG A 59 4.61 8.87 -8.43
C ARG A 59 4.63 7.60 -9.29
N ARG A 60 3.86 6.57 -8.92
CA ARG A 60 3.80 5.32 -9.68
C ARG A 60 3.15 5.54 -11.04
N ALA A 61 2.05 6.27 -11.10
CA ALA A 61 1.41 6.63 -12.36
C ALA A 61 2.34 7.44 -13.29
N LEU A 62 3.16 8.35 -12.74
CA LEU A 62 4.18 9.05 -13.53
C LEU A 62 5.14 8.06 -14.19
N ASN A 63 5.68 7.12 -13.40
CA ASN A 63 6.61 6.11 -13.90
C ASN A 63 5.95 5.17 -14.92
N GLU A 64 4.71 4.75 -14.70
CA GLU A 64 3.98 3.88 -15.64
C GLU A 64 3.64 4.59 -16.96
N LEU A 65 3.30 5.88 -16.91
CA LEU A 65 2.95 6.64 -18.11
C LEU A 65 4.18 7.13 -18.88
N TYR A 66 5.25 7.53 -18.18
CA TYR A 66 6.37 8.29 -18.74
C TYR A 66 7.76 7.71 -18.45
N GLY A 67 7.89 6.66 -17.63
CA GLY A 67 9.19 6.10 -17.22
C GLY A 67 10.01 5.52 -18.37
N ASP A 68 9.35 4.84 -19.31
CA ASP A 68 10.01 4.19 -20.47
C ASP A 68 9.76 4.94 -21.79
N ARG A 69 9.08 6.10 -21.76
CA ARG A 69 8.76 6.86 -22.98
C ARG A 69 9.86 7.87 -23.29
N SER A 70 10.30 7.90 -24.54
CA SER A 70 11.06 9.03 -25.07
C SER A 70 10.17 10.27 -25.12
N PHE A 71 10.56 11.33 -24.41
CA PHE A 71 9.88 12.62 -24.50
C PHE A 71 9.94 13.14 -25.94
N GLY A 72 8.78 13.47 -26.50
CA GLY A 72 8.68 14.09 -27.81
C GLY A 72 9.23 15.53 -27.81
N PRO A 73 9.49 16.12 -28.99
CA PRO A 73 10.07 17.45 -29.12
C PRO A 73 9.21 18.59 -28.55
N PHE A 74 7.93 18.33 -28.27
CA PHE A 74 6.98 19.31 -27.74
C PHE A 74 6.53 19.00 -26.31
N MET A 75 7.19 18.07 -25.64
CA MET A 75 6.87 17.76 -24.25
C MET A 75 7.73 18.57 -23.28
N ALA A 76 7.12 18.99 -22.17
CA ALA A 76 7.80 19.65 -21.07
C ALA A 76 7.39 19.05 -19.72
N VAL A 77 8.33 19.01 -18.78
CA VAL A 77 8.08 18.60 -17.40
C VAL A 77 8.34 19.78 -16.49
N ALA A 78 7.38 20.10 -15.61
CA ALA A 78 7.53 21.10 -14.56
C ALA A 78 7.43 20.41 -13.20
N MET A 79 8.44 20.63 -12.35
CA MET A 79 8.45 20.15 -10.96
C MET A 79 8.18 21.30 -10.02
N PHE A 80 7.39 21.03 -8.99
CA PHE A 80 7.00 21.99 -7.96
C PHE A 80 7.31 21.41 -6.59
N ASP A 81 7.84 22.26 -5.72
CA ASP A 81 8.01 22.01 -4.29
C ASP A 81 7.34 23.17 -3.55
N LEU A 82 6.62 22.90 -2.46
CA LEU A 82 5.93 23.96 -1.72
C LEU A 82 6.86 24.56 -0.66
N ASP A 83 7.28 25.81 -0.90
CA ASP A 83 8.14 26.52 0.03
C ASP A 83 7.59 26.55 1.45
N HIS A 84 8.47 26.31 2.43
CA HIS A 84 8.16 26.37 3.87
C HIS A 84 7.00 25.45 4.32
N PHE A 85 6.73 24.36 3.60
CA PHE A 85 5.66 23.43 3.98
C PHE A 85 5.88 22.81 5.36
N LYS A 86 7.12 22.41 5.68
CA LYS A 86 7.48 21.94 7.03
C LYS A 86 7.13 22.96 8.12
N THR A 87 7.47 24.23 7.92
CA THR A 87 7.13 25.30 8.87
C THR A 87 5.63 25.43 9.05
N THR A 88 4.85 25.29 7.97
CA THR A 88 3.38 25.28 8.04
C THR A 88 2.88 24.12 8.91
N ASN A 89 3.43 22.92 8.74
CA ASN A 89 3.09 21.77 9.58
C ASN A 89 3.50 21.97 11.04
N ASP A 90 4.66 22.55 11.30
CA ASP A 90 5.17 22.76 12.65
C ASP A 90 4.33 23.80 13.41
N VAL A 91 3.84 24.84 12.74
CA VAL A 91 3.06 25.92 13.35
C VAL A 91 1.57 25.59 13.45
N PHE A 92 0.99 24.96 12.43
CA PHE A 92 -0.46 24.77 12.30
C PHE A 92 -0.91 23.31 12.37
N GLY A 93 0.02 22.36 12.38
CA GLY A 93 -0.25 20.93 12.38
C GLY A 93 -0.50 20.34 11.00
N HIS A 94 -0.27 19.02 10.89
CA HIS A 94 -0.47 18.24 9.67
C HIS A 94 -1.84 18.40 9.00
N PRO A 95 -2.99 18.51 9.71
CA PRO A 95 -4.28 18.71 9.06
C PRO A 95 -4.37 20.00 8.24
N VAL A 96 -3.58 21.03 8.59
CA VAL A 96 -3.51 22.28 7.81
C VAL A 96 -2.58 22.08 6.62
N GLY A 97 -1.43 21.42 6.78
CA GLY A 97 -0.59 21.04 5.65
C GLY A 97 -1.33 20.22 4.60
N ASP A 98 -2.15 19.26 5.04
CA ASP A 98 -3.00 18.46 4.16
C ASP A 98 -3.97 19.33 3.34
N GLN A 99 -4.55 20.36 3.96
CA GLN A 99 -5.39 21.33 3.25
C GLN A 99 -4.60 22.14 2.23
N VAL A 100 -3.36 22.54 2.54
CA VAL A 100 -2.48 23.24 1.58
C VAL A 100 -2.20 22.36 0.36
N LEU A 101 -1.86 21.09 0.57
CA LEU A 101 -1.62 20.12 -0.51
C LEU A 101 -2.87 19.93 -1.38
N CYS A 102 -4.03 19.72 -0.75
CA CYS A 102 -5.31 19.60 -1.44
C CYS A 102 -5.66 20.87 -2.23
N ARG A 103 -5.35 22.04 -1.68
CA ARG A 103 -5.60 23.32 -2.33
C ARG A 103 -4.69 23.53 -3.54
N PHE A 104 -3.42 23.19 -3.42
CA PHE A 104 -2.47 23.26 -4.54
C PHE A 104 -2.89 22.32 -5.67
N ALA A 105 -3.26 21.08 -5.35
CA ALA A 105 -3.81 20.14 -6.31
C ALA A 105 -5.09 20.65 -7.00
N ALA A 106 -5.98 21.32 -6.25
CA ALA A 106 -7.16 21.96 -6.83
C ALA A 106 -6.82 23.13 -7.76
N VAL A 107 -5.78 23.91 -7.46
CA VAL A 107 -5.26 24.97 -8.34
C VAL A 107 -4.74 24.35 -9.64
N ILE A 108 -3.94 23.29 -9.56
CA ILE A 108 -3.46 22.55 -10.73
C ILE A 108 -4.64 22.06 -11.58
N ARG A 109 -5.64 21.39 -10.99
CA ARG A 109 -6.81 20.90 -11.73
C ARG A 109 -7.62 22.02 -12.38
N LYS A 110 -7.71 23.18 -11.73
CA LYS A 110 -8.49 24.33 -12.24
C LYS A 110 -7.82 24.97 -13.46
N TYR A 111 -6.49 25.06 -13.45
CA TYR A 111 -5.73 25.75 -14.51
C TYR A 111 -5.05 24.80 -15.50
N GLY A 112 -5.06 23.49 -15.21
CA GLY A 112 -4.60 22.45 -16.11
C GLY A 112 -5.41 22.47 -17.39
N ARG A 113 -4.71 22.65 -18.51
CA ARG A 113 -5.29 22.58 -19.85
C ARG A 113 -5.35 21.12 -20.32
N THR A 114 -6.11 20.85 -21.36
CA THR A 114 -6.03 19.59 -22.11
C THR A 114 -4.57 19.33 -22.50
N GLY A 115 -4.05 18.12 -22.24
CA GLY A 115 -2.64 17.78 -22.48
C GLY A 115 -1.70 18.04 -21.30
N VAL A 116 -2.24 18.33 -20.10
CA VAL A 116 -1.44 18.44 -18.86
C VAL A 116 -1.81 17.31 -17.89
N ASP A 117 -0.87 16.41 -17.67
CA ASP A 117 -0.96 15.36 -16.66
C ASP A 117 -0.30 15.82 -15.36
N ALA A 118 -1.00 15.67 -14.24
CA ALA A 118 -0.59 16.16 -12.93
C ALA A 118 -0.38 15.05 -11.92
N PHE A 119 0.77 15.09 -11.23
CA PHE A 119 1.22 14.07 -10.30
C PHE A 119 1.62 14.67 -8.96
N ARG A 120 1.31 13.98 -7.86
CA ARG A 120 1.98 14.18 -6.58
C ARG A 120 3.05 13.12 -6.41
N LEU A 121 4.30 13.55 -6.23
CA LEU A 121 5.43 12.64 -6.13
C LEU A 121 5.58 12.11 -4.70
N GLY A 122 5.19 12.88 -3.69
CA GLY A 122 5.29 12.53 -2.28
C GLY A 122 5.63 13.77 -1.44
N GLY A 123 5.30 13.76 -0.15
CA GLY A 123 5.50 14.95 0.70
C GLY A 123 4.79 16.17 0.12
N GLU A 124 5.56 17.24 -0.14
CA GLU A 124 5.13 18.48 -0.79
C GLU A 124 5.48 18.60 -2.28
N GLU A 125 6.00 17.55 -2.90
CA GLU A 125 6.47 17.55 -4.28
C GLU A 125 5.37 17.19 -5.30
N PHE A 126 5.28 17.97 -6.38
CA PHE A 126 4.37 17.76 -7.51
C PHE A 126 5.12 17.81 -8.83
N ALA A 127 4.57 17.14 -9.85
CA ALA A 127 5.05 17.22 -11.22
C ALA A 127 3.90 17.41 -12.20
N LEU A 128 4.17 18.15 -13.27
CA LEU A 128 3.29 18.29 -14.43
C LEU A 128 4.03 17.83 -15.67
N VAL A 129 3.36 17.01 -16.49
CA VAL A 129 3.82 16.65 -17.83
C VAL A 129 2.88 17.31 -18.84
N MET A 130 3.46 18.09 -19.75
CA MET A 130 2.73 18.87 -20.75
C MET A 130 3.17 18.41 -22.14
N SER A 131 2.22 18.19 -23.04
CA SER A 131 2.45 17.73 -24.43
C SER A 131 1.70 18.56 -25.45
#